data_AF-A0A4Y2TFM5-F1
#
_entry.id   AF-A0A4Y2TFM5-F1
#
_cell.length_a   1.000
_cell.length_b   1.000
_cell.length_c   1.000
_cell.angle_alpha   90.00
_cell.angle_beta   90.00
_cell.angle_gamma   90.00
#
_symmetry.space_group_name_H-M   'P 1'
#
loop_
_entity.id
_entity.type
_entity.pdbx_description
1 polymer ?
#
loop_
_entity_poly.entity_id
_entity_poly.type
_entity_poly.pdbx_seq_one_letter_code
_entity_poly.pdbx_strand_id
1 'polypeptide(L)'
;MSILNKLKSLSVSYRIHLQWIPSHVNIQGNEIADAHAKAGADDASVPSAPLIYLELFSRAKSSNKTVWLTLPEHRWYQGFRPGGCL
;
A
#
# COMPACT_ATOMS: atom_id res chain seq x y z
N MET A 1 -12.72 17.86 3.47
CA MET A 1 -11.76 17.51 2.41
C MET A 1 -11.31 16.07 2.58
N SER A 2 -11.40 15.24 1.55
CA SER A 2 -10.91 13.86 1.61
C SER A 2 -9.37 13.83 1.69
N ILE A 3 -8.81 12.81 2.34
CA ILE A 3 -7.35 12.59 2.39
C ILE A 3 -6.75 12.51 0.97
N LEU A 4 -7.51 11.98 0.02
CA LEU A 4 -7.13 11.91 -1.40
C LEU A 4 -6.93 13.29 -2.02
N ASN A 5 -7.76 14.28 -1.69
CA ASN A 5 -7.61 15.63 -2.22
C ASN A 5 -6.35 16.32 -1.66
N LYS A 6 -6.01 16.06 -0.39
CA LYS A 6 -4.77 16.55 0.22
C LYS A 6 -3.54 15.92 -0.44
N LEU A 7 -3.53 14.61 -0.62
CA LEU A 7 -2.43 13.90 -1.28
C LEU A 7 -2.21 14.37 -2.72
N LYS A 8 -3.29 14.59 -3.48
CA LYS A 8 -3.22 15.16 -4.84
C LYS A 8 -2.60 16.55 -4.84
N SER A 9 -3.02 17.42 -3.92
CA SER A 9 -2.45 18.77 -3.81
C SER A 9 -0.95 18.73 -3.50
N LEU A 10 -0.53 17.88 -2.55
CA LEU A 10 0.88 17.73 -2.20
C LEU A 10 1.71 17.17 -3.36
N SER A 11 1.18 16.18 -4.08
CA SER A 11 1.83 15.63 -5.28
C SER A 11 2.12 16.70 -6.31
N VAL A 12 1.16 17.60 -6.59
CA VAL A 12 1.35 18.71 -7.52
C VAL A 12 2.35 19.73 -6.98
N SER A 13 2.21 20.18 -5.73
CA SER A 13 3.09 21.20 -5.15
C SER A 13 4.55 20.78 -5.06
N TYR A 14 4.80 19.52 -4.70
CA TYR A 14 6.15 18.99 -4.49
C TYR A 14 6.69 18.18 -5.67
N ARG A 15 5.94 18.11 -6.78
CA ARG A 15 6.28 17.29 -7.96
C ARG A 15 6.57 15.82 -7.59
N ILE A 16 5.81 15.30 -6.63
CA ILE A 16 5.95 13.92 -6.16
C ILE A 16 5.11 13.01 -7.04
N HIS A 17 5.72 11.99 -7.63
CA HIS A 17 5.03 10.94 -8.36
C HIS A 17 4.65 9.81 -7.40
N LEU A 18 3.34 9.61 -7.20
CA LEU A 18 2.84 8.52 -6.37
C LEU A 18 2.72 7.26 -7.22
N GLN A 19 3.43 6.20 -6.83
CA GLN A 19 3.39 4.90 -7.50
C GLN A 19 2.98 3.81 -6.51
N TRP A 20 2.01 2.99 -6.91
CA TRP A 20 1.65 1.80 -6.15
C TRP A 20 2.66 0.70 -6.41
N ILE A 21 3.08 0.03 -5.34
CA ILE A 21 4.04 -1.06 -5.36
C ILE A 21 3.35 -2.31 -4.77
N PRO A 22 3.51 -3.51 -5.36
CA PRO A 22 3.03 -4.76 -4.76
C PRO A 22 3.62 -4.99 -3.36
N SER A 23 2.86 -5.68 -2.52
CA SER A 23 3.33 -6.08 -1.19
C SER A 23 4.56 -7.00 -1.29
N HIS A 24 5.54 -6.83 -0.39
CA HIS A 24 6.71 -7.70 -0.22
C HIS A 24 7.67 -7.80 -1.42
N VAL A 25 7.94 -6.68 -2.08
CA VAL A 25 9.01 -6.59 -3.10
C VAL A 25 10.41 -6.35 -2.51
N ASN A 26 10.60 -6.59 -1.20
CA ASN A 26 11.86 -6.39 -0.46
C ASN A 26 12.50 -5.00 -0.69
N ILE A 27 11.66 -3.96 -0.81
CA ILE A 27 12.15 -2.58 -0.86
C ILE A 27 12.37 -2.12 0.57
N GLN A 28 13.64 -1.98 0.95
CA GLN A 28 14.07 -1.63 2.30
C GLN A 28 13.32 -0.41 2.88
N GLY A 29 13.10 0.63 2.09
CA GLY A 29 12.36 1.82 2.53
C GLY A 29 10.91 1.53 2.93
N ASN A 30 10.24 0.60 2.24
CA ASN A 30 8.88 0.19 2.57
C ASN A 30 8.85 -0.66 3.85
N GLU A 31 9.84 -1.53 4.05
CA GLU A 31 9.94 -2.37 5.26
C GLU A 31 10.17 -1.54 6.52
N ILE A 32 11.02 -0.51 6.44
CA ILE A 32 11.23 0.46 7.54
C ILE A 32 9.94 1.22 7.84
N ALA A 33 9.25 1.73 6.81
CA ALA A 33 7.99 2.44 6.99
C ALA A 33 6.89 1.55 7.62
N ASP A 34 6.81 0.29 7.20
CA ASP A 34 5.89 -0.71 7.77
C ASP A 34 6.20 -1.01 9.24
N ALA A 35 7.48 -1.16 9.61
CA ALA A 35 7.91 -1.34 10.99
C ALA A 35 7.52 -0.15 11.89
N HIS A 36 7.70 1.08 11.40
CA HIS A 36 7.27 2.28 12.13
C HIS A 36 5.74 2.37 12.27
N ALA A 37 5.00 2.01 11.22
CA ALA A 37 3.54 2.00 11.26
C ALA A 37 2.99 0.98 12.27
N LYS A 38 3.60 -0.21 12.35
CA LYS A 38 3.25 -1.25 13.34
C LYS A 38 3.49 -0.76 14.77
N ALA A 39 4.69 -0.23 15.05
CA ALA A 39 5.02 0.29 16.37
C ALA A 39 4.06 1.42 16.80
N GLY A 40 3.66 2.30 15.88
CA GLY A 40 2.70 3.36 16.18
C GLY A 40 1.24 2.89 16.32
N ALA A 41 0.88 1.74 15.74
CA ALA A 41 -0.44 1.14 15.92
C ALA A 41 -0.58 0.43 17.27
N ASP A 42 0.50 -0.18 17.77
CA ASP A 42 0.53 -0.86 19.06
C ASP A 42 0.36 0.10 20.24
N ASP A 43 0.77 1.38 20.09
CA ASP A 43 0.58 2.45 21.07
C ASP A 43 -0.85 3.02 21.11
N ALA A 44 -1.67 2.73 20.10
CA ALA A 44 -3.01 3.27 20.00
C ALA A 44 -4.04 2.27 20.54
N SER A 45 -4.53 2.49 21.76
CA SER A 45 -5.71 1.80 22.31
C SER A 45 -6.99 2.23 21.58
N VAL A 46 -7.13 1.82 20.32
CA VAL A 46 -8.32 2.06 19.50
C VAL A 46 -9.31 0.91 19.71
N PRO A 47 -10.63 1.19 19.90
CA PRO A 47 -11.63 0.14 19.98
C PRO A 47 -11.62 -0.68 18.69
N SER A 48 -11.37 -1.97 18.85
CA SER A 48 -11.45 -3.01 17.85
C SER A 48 -12.75 -2.89 17.03
N ALA A 49 -12.65 -2.46 15.78
CA ALA A 49 -13.71 -2.62 14.77
C ALA A 49 -13.17 -3.47 13.60
N PRO A 50 -12.87 -4.77 13.80
CA PRO A 50 -11.98 -5.49 12.87
C PRO A 50 -12.73 -6.07 11.68
N LEU A 51 -13.98 -6.51 11.87
CA LEU A 51 -14.61 -7.41 10.90
C LEU A 51 -15.12 -6.68 9.65
N ILE A 52 -15.77 -5.53 9.82
CA ILE A 52 -16.36 -4.79 8.68
C ILE A 52 -15.29 -4.12 7.82
N TYR A 53 -14.24 -3.57 8.43
CA TYR A 53 -13.15 -2.94 7.68
C TYR A 53 -12.36 -3.97 6.88
N LEU A 54 -11.99 -5.11 7.48
CA LEU A 54 -11.22 -6.14 6.80
C LEU A 54 -11.98 -6.76 5.63
N GLU A 55 -13.30 -6.97 5.74
CA GLU A 55 -14.13 -7.45 4.62
C GLU A 55 -14.21 -6.44 3.48
N LEU A 56 -14.50 -5.17 3.78
CA LEU A 56 -14.56 -4.11 2.77
C LEU A 56 -13.21 -3.90 2.09
N PHE A 57 -12.12 -3.92 2.86
CA PHE A 57 -10.76 -3.83 2.35
C PHE A 57 -10.41 -5.04 1.46
N SER A 58 -10.74 -6.25 1.89
CA SER A 58 -10.48 -7.47 1.12
C SER A 58 -11.24 -7.47 -0.20
N ARG A 59 -12.49 -7.03 -0.19
CA ARG A 59 -13.31 -6.91 -1.40
C ARG A 59 -12.73 -5.88 -2.36
N ALA A 60 -12.41 -4.68 -1.88
CA ALA A 60 -11.77 -3.63 -2.66
C ALA A 60 -10.41 -4.07 -3.22
N LYS A 61 -9.59 -4.77 -2.41
CA LYS A 61 -8.31 -5.35 -2.82
C LYS A 61 -8.47 -6.40 -3.92
N SER A 62 -9.50 -7.25 -3.83
CA SER A 62 -9.77 -8.26 -4.87
C SER A 62 -10.19 -7.64 -6.20
N SER A 63 -11.07 -6.63 -6.18
CA SER A 63 -11.51 -5.92 -7.39
C SER A 63 -10.37 -5.16 -8.03
N ASN A 64 -9.51 -4.60 -7.18
CA ASN A 64 -8.26 -3.98 -7.61
C ASN A 64 -7.36 -5.02 -8.28
N LYS A 65 -7.04 -6.17 -7.67
CA LYS A 65 -6.11 -7.21 -8.22
C LYS A 65 -6.33 -7.53 -9.70
N THR A 66 -7.57 -7.59 -10.16
CA THR A 66 -7.93 -7.83 -11.58
C THR A 66 -7.49 -6.75 -12.55
N VAL A 67 -7.45 -5.48 -12.12
CA VAL A 67 -6.96 -4.35 -12.92
C VAL A 67 -5.42 -4.28 -12.95
N TRP A 68 -4.73 -4.89 -11.99
CA TRP A 68 -3.27 -4.78 -11.79
C TRP A 68 -2.42 -5.89 -12.43
N LEU A 69 -3.00 -6.79 -13.22
CA LEU A 69 -2.22 -7.82 -13.95
C LEU A 69 -1.37 -7.23 -15.09
N THR A 70 -1.61 -5.98 -15.47
CA THR A 70 -0.74 -5.22 -16.38
C THR A 70 0.43 -4.67 -15.57
N LEU A 71 1.52 -5.45 -15.47
CA LEU A 71 2.75 -5.03 -14.80
C LEU A 71 3.29 -3.73 -15.46
N PRO A 72 3.59 -2.68 -14.68
CA PRO A 72 4.36 -1.56 -15.20
C PRO A 72 5.75 -2.05 -15.63
N GLU A 73 6.23 -1.61 -16.79
CA GLU A 73 7.60 -1.87 -17.27
C GLU A 73 8.65 -1.09 -16.44
N HIS A 74 8.79 -1.42 -15.15
CA HIS A 74 9.81 -0.82 -14.30
C HIS A 74 10.79 -1.90 -13.82
N ARG A 75 12.09 -1.58 -13.83
CA ARG A 75 13.17 -2.53 -13.54
C ARG A 75 13.08 -3.15 -12.13
N TRP A 76 12.46 -2.45 -11.20
CA TRP A 76 12.17 -2.95 -9.84
C TRP A 76 11.23 -4.17 -9.82
N TYR A 77 10.41 -4.38 -10.86
CA TYR A 77 9.49 -5.51 -10.98
C TYR A 77 10.08 -6.74 -11.70
N GLN A 78 11.25 -6.59 -12.36
CA GLN A 78 11.84 -7.67 -13.15
C GLN A 78 12.49 -8.77 -12.30
N GLY A 79 12.72 -8.54 -11.00
CA GLY A 79 13.39 -9.48 -10.10
C GLY A 79 12.47 -10.31 -9.20
N PHE A 80 11.21 -9.90 -8.99
CA PHE A 80 10.33 -10.55 -8.01
C PHE A 80 8.91 -10.69 -8.54
N ARG A 81 8.48 -11.95 -8.73
CA ARG A 81 7.06 -12.26 -8.99
C ARG A 81 6.28 -12.00 -7.69
N PRO A 82 5.23 -11.16 -7.70
CA PRO A 82 4.35 -11.05 -6.55
C PRO A 82 3.60 -12.39 -6.40
N GLY A 83 3.84 -13.12 -5.32
CA GLY A 83 3.15 -14.39 -5.02
C GLY A 83 4.03 -15.63 -4.82
N GLY A 84 5.36 -15.49 -4.83
CA GLY A 84 6.25 -16.55 -4.35
C GLY A 84 6.25 -16.57 -2.82
N CYS A 85 5.34 -17.34 -2.21
CA CYS A 85 5.52 -17.74 -0.81
C CYS A 85 6.81 -18.57 -0.70
N LEU A 86 7.59 -18.31 0.34
CA LEU A 86 8.38 -19.36 0.99
C LEU A 86 7.46 -20.14 1.93
#